data_AF-A0A7C3M6D7-F1
#
_entry.id   AF-A0A7C3M6D7-F1
#
_cell.length_a   1.000
_cell.length_b   1.000
_cell.length_c   1.000
_cell.angle_alpha   90.00
_cell.angle_beta   90.00
_cell.angle_gamma   90.00
#
_symmetry.space_group_name_H-M   'P 1'
#
loop_
_entity.id
_entity.type
_entity.pdbx_description
1 polymer ?
#
loop_
_entity_poly.entity_id
_entity_poly.type
_entity_poly.pdbx_seq_one_letter_code
_entity_poly.pdbx_strand_id
1 'polypeptide(L)' 'DNKPYTQVLERSWIFRSVGYGHDYKVWKDIVSTLRTVGYDYVLSIEHEDGLASIEEGLKKAITFLKEVMLEEPPAVPWWT' A
#
# COMPACT_ATOMS: atom_id res chain seq x y z
N ASP A 1 -19.22 6.56 3.74
CA ASP A 1 -20.60 7.06 3.88
C ASP A 1 -21.49 6.43 2.80
N ASN A 2 -22.77 6.79 2.74
CA ASN A 2 -23.74 6.28 1.76
C ASN A 2 -23.86 7.14 0.48
N LYS A 3 -22.93 8.09 0.26
CA LYS A 3 -22.97 8.97 -0.92
C LYS A 3 -22.39 8.25 -2.14
N PRO A 4 -22.64 8.71 -3.37
CA PRO A 4 -21.97 8.20 -4.58
C PRO A 4 -20.45 8.42 -4.53
N TYR A 5 -19.66 7.55 -5.18
CA TYR A 5 -18.19 7.69 -5.24
C TYR A 5 -17.72 8.91 -6.04
N THR A 6 -18.54 9.38 -6.98
CA THR A 6 -18.25 10.57 -7.80
C THR A 6 -18.38 11.88 -7.02
N GLN A 7 -19.05 11.90 -5.87
CA GLN A 7 -19.24 13.10 -5.05
C GLN A 7 -18.12 13.25 -4.01
N VAL A 8 -16.87 13.26 -4.47
CA VAL A 8 -15.68 13.18 -3.60
C VAL A 8 -15.70 14.19 -2.44
N LEU A 9 -16.06 15.45 -2.70
CA LEU A 9 -16.07 16.51 -1.68
C LEU A 9 -17.13 16.33 -0.60
N GLU A 10 -18.20 15.58 -0.91
CA GLU A 10 -19.27 15.34 0.05
C GLU A 10 -19.01 14.11 0.91
N ARG A 11 -18.04 13.28 0.53
CA ARG A 11 -17.73 12.05 1.26
C ARG A 11 -16.85 12.32 2.48
N SER A 12 -17.14 11.56 3.52
CA SER A 12 -16.31 11.42 4.72
C SER A 12 -14.99 10.70 4.45
N TRP A 13 -14.93 9.87 3.41
CA TRP A 13 -13.73 9.15 2.99
C TRP A 13 -13.84 8.67 1.53
N ILE A 14 -12.68 8.44 0.91
CA ILE A 14 -12.55 7.84 -0.42
C ILE A 14 -11.40 6.83 -0.43
N PHE A 15 -11.46 5.85 -1.34
CA PHE A 15 -10.30 5.05 -1.66
C PHE A 15 -9.27 5.89 -2.43
N ARG A 16 -8.00 5.58 -2.18
CA ARG A 16 -6.84 6.27 -2.75
C ARG A 16 -5.84 5.21 -3.19
N SER A 17 -5.05 5.52 -4.22
CA SER A 17 -3.85 4.76 -4.57
C SER A 17 -2.96 4.58 -3.34
N VAL A 18 -2.34 3.40 -3.22
CA VAL A 18 -1.40 3.11 -2.14
C VAL A 18 -0.30 4.20 -2.08
N GLY A 19 -0.06 4.73 -0.87
CA GLY A 19 0.83 5.87 -0.63
C GLY A 19 0.16 7.26 -0.58
N TYR A 20 -1.10 7.39 -1.04
CA TYR A 20 -1.88 8.64 -0.94
C TYR A 20 -2.87 8.67 0.24
N GLY A 21 -3.11 7.51 0.88
CA GLY A 21 -3.92 7.40 2.11
C GLY A 21 -3.02 7.28 3.34
N HIS A 22 -2.49 6.07 3.54
CA HIS A 22 -1.49 5.81 4.58
C HIS A 22 -0.06 6.04 4.08
N ASP A 23 0.80 6.48 5.00
CA ASP A 23 2.21 6.80 4.74
C ASP A 23 3.10 5.54 4.68
N TYR A 24 4.40 5.77 4.43
CA TYR A 24 5.40 4.70 4.42
C TYR A 24 5.49 3.93 5.72
N LYS A 25 5.28 4.58 6.87
CA LYS A 25 5.43 3.91 8.16
C LYS A 25 4.40 2.81 8.29
N VAL A 26 3.13 3.13 8.06
CA VAL A 26 2.04 2.15 8.16
C VAL A 26 2.28 0.97 7.21
N TRP A 27 2.66 1.24 5.96
CA TRP A 27 2.92 0.16 4.99
C TRP A 27 4.15 -0.67 5.34
N LYS A 28 5.22 -0.06 5.88
CA LYS A 28 6.39 -0.79 6.40
C LYS A 28 6.03 -1.66 7.59
N ASP A 29 5.15 -1.20 8.48
CA ASP A 29 4.64 -2.00 9.60
C ASP A 29 3.85 -3.22 9.10
N ILE A 30 2.98 -3.04 8.08
CA ILE A 30 2.21 -4.14 7.46
C ILE A 30 3.15 -5.18 6.84
N VAL A 31 4.08 -4.75 5.98
CA VAL A 31 5.03 -5.66 5.31
C VAL A 31 5.93 -6.36 6.32
N SER A 32 6.39 -5.65 7.35
CA SER A 32 7.20 -6.25 8.42
C SER A 32 6.40 -7.32 9.18
N THR A 33 5.11 -7.06 9.45
CA THR A 33 4.24 -8.03 10.12
C THR A 33 4.05 -9.28 9.27
N LEU A 34 3.76 -9.13 7.96
CA LEU A 34 3.64 -10.25 7.02
C LEU A 34 4.92 -11.11 7.00
N ARG A 35 6.09 -10.47 6.94
CA ARG A 35 7.39 -11.12 7.02
C ARG A 35 7.58 -11.88 8.34
N THR A 36 7.22 -11.29 9.48
CA THR A 36 7.37 -11.92 10.80
C THR A 36 6.47 -13.13 11.00
N VAL A 37 5.28 -13.14 10.39
CA VAL A 37 4.37 -14.31 10.43
C VAL A 37 4.68 -15.35 9.35
N GLY A 38 5.73 -15.15 8.55
CA GLY A 38 6.17 -16.11 7.53
C GLY A 38 5.34 -16.12 6.25
N TYR A 39 4.60 -15.04 5.96
CA TYR A 39 3.91 -14.90 4.68
C TYR A 39 4.92 -14.66 3.54
N ASP A 40 4.89 -15.50 2.51
CA ASP A 40 5.86 -15.52 1.41
C ASP A 40 5.20 -15.45 0.02
N TYR A 41 3.94 -15.03 -0.05
CA TYR A 41 3.17 -14.98 -1.29
C TYR A 41 2.94 -13.55 -1.80
N VAL A 42 2.07 -13.40 -2.79
CA VAL A 42 1.85 -12.17 -3.55
C VAL A 42 1.10 -11.11 -2.75
N LEU A 43 1.66 -9.89 -2.69
CA LEU A 43 0.90 -8.68 -2.32
C LEU A 43 0.16 -8.13 -3.55
N SER A 44 -1.13 -8.43 -3.65
CA SER A 44 -1.98 -7.98 -4.76
C SER A 44 -2.46 -6.54 -4.57
N ILE A 45 -2.66 -5.81 -5.67
CA ILE A 45 -3.22 -4.45 -5.68
C ILE A 45 -4.61 -4.50 -6.30
N GLU A 46 -5.61 -4.03 -5.55
CA GLU A 46 -6.91 -3.63 -6.08
C GLU A 46 -6.93 -2.11 -6.19
N HIS A 47 -7.13 -1.59 -7.40
CA HIS A 47 -7.00 -0.16 -7.68
C HIS A 47 -8.36 0.53 -7.75
N GLU A 48 -8.67 1.33 -6.73
CA GLU A 48 -9.85 2.18 -6.68
C GLU A 48 -9.45 3.60 -6.24
N ASP A 49 -9.27 4.51 -7.20
CA ASP A 49 -8.89 5.89 -6.93
C ASP A 49 -9.71 6.84 -7.80
N GLY A 50 -10.60 7.61 -7.19
CA GLY A 50 -11.47 8.56 -7.91
C GLY A 50 -10.79 9.87 -8.34
N LEU A 51 -9.52 10.11 -7.98
CA LEU A 51 -8.77 11.33 -8.31
C LEU A 51 -7.57 11.08 -9.23
N ALA A 52 -7.21 9.84 -9.50
CA ALA A 52 -6.14 9.46 -10.41
C ALA A 52 -6.72 8.70 -11.62
N SER A 53 -6.01 8.74 -12.75
CA SER A 53 -6.28 7.76 -13.81
C SER A 53 -5.87 6.36 -13.36
N ILE A 54 -6.50 5.33 -13.94
CA ILE A 54 -6.21 3.92 -13.61
C ILE A 54 -4.72 3.63 -13.73
N GLU A 55 -4.10 4.05 -14.84
CA GLU A 55 -2.70 3.77 -15.13
C GLU A 55 -1.76 4.55 -14.20
N GLU A 56 -2.03 5.84 -13.96
CA GLU A 56 -1.20 6.66 -13.10
C GLU A 56 -1.25 6.18 -11.65
N GLY A 57 -2.46 5.95 -11.13
CA GLY A 57 -2.66 5.51 -9.75
C GLY A 57 -2.06 4.14 -9.49
N LEU A 58 -2.24 3.19 -10.42
CA LEU A 58 -1.61 1.88 -10.34
C LEU A 58 -0.08 1.96 -10.39
N LYS A 59 0.50 2.74 -11.32
CA LYS A 59 1.96 2.91 -11.40
C LYS A 59 2.54 3.49 -10.12
N LYS A 60 1.90 4.51 -9.54
CA LYS A 60 2.32 5.13 -8.28
C LYS A 60 2.24 4.14 -7.11
N ALA A 61 1.15 3.37 -7.02
CA ALA A 61 0.99 2.33 -6.01
C ALA A 61 2.09 1.25 -6.11
N ILE A 62 2.42 0.80 -7.33
CA ILE A 62 3.50 -0.17 -7.57
C ILE A 62 4.84 0.41 -7.13
N THR A 63 5.16 1.64 -7.54
CA THR A 63 6.42 2.30 -7.15
C THR A 63 6.55 2.39 -5.63
N PHE A 64 5.49 2.83 -4.95
CA PHE A 64 5.48 2.95 -3.50
C PHE A 64 5.67 1.59 -2.81
N LEU A 65 4.93 0.56 -3.22
CA LEU A 65 5.02 -0.76 -2.60
C LEU A 65 6.39 -1.41 -2.83
N LYS A 66 7.01 -1.21 -3.99
CA LYS A 66 8.39 -1.68 -4.25
C LYS A 66 9.41 -1.10 -3.29
N GLU A 67 9.23 0.16 -2.86
CA GLU A 67 10.12 0.78 -1.87
C GLU A 67 9.90 0.23 -0.45
N VAL A 68 8.68 -0.24 -0.15
CA VAL A 68 8.32 -0.76 1.18
C VAL A 68 8.70 -2.25 1.33
N MET A 69 8.65 -3.03 0.24
CA MET A 69 8.89 -4.47 0.27
C MET A 69 10.34 -4.83 0.60
N LEU A 70 10.52 -5.95 1.32
CA LEU A 70 11.82 -6.56 1.61
C LEU A 70 12.01 -7.78 0.70
N GLU A 71 13.00 -7.75 -0.17
CA GLU A 71 13.25 -8.81 -1.16
C GLU A 71 14.23 -9.88 -0.67
N GLU A 72 15.30 -9.46 0.01
CA GLU A 72 16.33 -10.38 0.50
C GLU A 72 15.88 -11.13 1.76
N PRO A 73 16.40 -12.33 2.04
CA PRO A 73 16.19 -13.00 3.33
C PRO A 73 16.82 -12.21 4.48
N PRO A 74 16.33 -12.34 5.74
CA PRO A 74 16.98 -11.71 6.88
C PRO A 74 18.40 -12.25 7.05
N ALA A 75 19.37 -11.36 7.27
CA ALA A 75 20.73 -11.76 7.62
C ALA A 75 20.77 -12.35 9.04
N VAL A 76 21.78 -13.19 9.31
CA VAL A 76 22.10 -13.61 10.68
C VAL A 76 22.61 -12.37 11.43
N PRO A 77 22.02 -12.00 12.59
CA PRO A 77 22.51 -10.88 13.38
C PRO A 77 23.97 -11.10 13.78
N TRP A 78 24.83 -10.11 13.51
CA TRP A 78 26.26 -10.14 13.89
C TRP A 78 26.58 -9.21 15.07
N TRP A 79 25.61 -8.40 15.51
CA TRP A 79 25.72 -7.46 16.63
C TRP A 79 25.15 -8.03 17.93
N THR A 80 24.82 -9.32 17.93
CA THR A 80 24.37 -10.08 19.11
C THR A 80 25.53 -10.78 19.79
#